data_AF-A0A1W9WSR1-F1
#
_entry.id   AF-A0A1W9WSR1-F1
#
_cell.length_a   1.000
_cell.length_b   1.000
_cell.length_c   1.000
_cell.angle_alpha   90.00
_cell.angle_beta   90.00
_cell.angle_gamma   90.00
#
_symmetry.space_group_name_H-M   'P 1'
#
loop_
_entity.id
_entity.type
_entity.pdbx_description
1 polymer ?
#
loop_
_entity_poly.entity_id
_entity_poly.type
_entity_poly.pdbx_seq_one_letter_code
_entity_poly.pdbx_strand_id
1 'polypeptide(L)'
;MLLGSLLDSPAVVEMASQVGGKAVSIVSEHFTFTAFEISSAYQGSYGYALAAIRLGVVAPAPSLVQKVRYSKITREFAQQIERQYLQPFVQQQGVEDLAVFREQVSEALLLFSKHKDGLLEIQEISEEDLAALISYQQTLAMTDLLLEQMSAIEQVDERLAAFLRYEGLLGNAVLFFFRELLRKDPRLAATQTALQQAKLCIEV
;
A
#
# COMPACT_ATOMS: atom_id res chain seq x y z
N MET A 1 15.62 -2.35 -12.30
CA MET A 1 14.15 -2.56 -12.45
C MET A 1 13.51 -1.18 -12.41
N LEU A 2 13.25 -0.59 -13.57
CA LEU A 2 13.14 0.86 -13.70
C LEU A 2 11.78 1.44 -13.32
N LEU A 3 10.68 0.69 -13.43
CA LEU A 3 9.37 1.23 -13.02
C LEU A 3 9.25 1.34 -11.49
N GLY A 4 9.75 0.37 -10.74
CA GLY A 4 9.87 0.47 -9.28
C GLY A 4 10.74 1.65 -8.85
N SER A 5 11.88 1.88 -9.52
CA SER A 5 12.73 3.05 -9.25
C SER A 5 12.20 4.37 -9.83
N LEU A 6 11.31 4.35 -10.82
CA LEU A 6 10.54 5.52 -11.29
C LEU A 6 9.51 5.93 -10.23
N LEU A 7 8.81 4.96 -9.63
CA LEU A 7 7.89 5.20 -8.51
C LEU A 7 8.58 5.71 -7.23
N ASP A 8 9.92 5.61 -7.16
CA ASP A 8 10.73 5.97 -6.00
C ASP A 8 11.69 7.16 -6.29
N SER A 9 11.68 7.74 -7.50
CA SER A 9 12.62 8.81 -7.90
C SER A 9 11.96 10.20 -7.97
N PRO A 10 12.52 11.23 -7.32
CA PRO A 10 12.10 12.63 -7.46
C PRO A 10 12.09 13.13 -8.92
N ALA A 11 12.85 12.48 -9.81
CA ALA A 11 12.90 12.80 -11.23
C ALA A 11 11.59 12.53 -11.98
N VAL A 12 10.68 11.71 -11.44
CA VAL A 12 9.37 11.46 -12.07
C VAL A 12 8.40 12.63 -11.89
N VAL A 13 8.49 13.34 -10.77
CA VAL A 13 7.73 14.58 -10.54
C VAL A 13 8.20 15.68 -11.51
N GLU A 14 9.52 15.75 -11.76
CA GLU A 14 10.10 16.71 -12.70
C GLU A 14 9.86 16.30 -14.18
N MET A 15 9.89 15.00 -14.50
CA MET A 15 9.57 14.48 -15.83
C MET A 15 8.08 14.56 -16.20
N ALA A 16 7.15 14.42 -15.25
CA ALA A 16 5.73 14.68 -15.50
C ALA A 16 5.50 16.13 -15.96
N SER A 17 6.32 17.07 -15.47
CA SER A 17 6.22 18.50 -15.83
C SER A 17 6.89 18.87 -17.16
N GLN A 18 7.94 18.16 -17.61
CA GLN A 18 8.67 18.47 -18.87
C GLN A 18 8.35 17.52 -20.04
N VAL A 19 7.86 16.31 -19.76
CA VAL A 19 7.68 15.20 -20.73
C VAL A 19 6.21 14.73 -20.80
N GLY A 20 5.33 15.38 -20.03
CA GLY A 20 3.97 14.94 -19.68
C GLY A 20 3.16 14.36 -20.83
N GLY A 21 3.01 15.06 -21.96
CA GLY A 21 2.10 14.62 -23.02
C GLY A 21 2.43 13.24 -23.64
N LYS A 22 3.71 12.94 -23.88
CA LYS A 22 4.11 11.69 -24.54
C LYS A 22 4.21 10.52 -23.56
N ALA A 23 4.65 10.79 -22.33
CA ALA A 23 4.69 9.78 -21.28
C ALA A 23 3.27 9.39 -20.84
N VAL A 24 2.38 10.36 -20.62
CA VAL A 24 0.96 10.13 -20.30
C VAL A 24 0.26 9.38 -21.44
N SER A 25 0.51 9.74 -22.71
CA SER A 25 -0.05 9.01 -23.85
C SER A 25 0.39 7.53 -23.86
N ILE A 26 1.67 7.23 -23.65
CA ILE A 26 2.18 5.83 -23.65
C ILE A 26 1.67 5.05 -22.44
N VAL A 27 1.58 5.70 -21.28
CA VAL A 27 0.95 5.09 -20.09
C VAL A 27 -0.53 4.83 -20.38
N SER A 28 -1.28 5.78 -20.96
CA SER A 28 -2.70 5.56 -21.29
C SER A 28 -2.92 4.44 -22.32
N GLU A 29 -1.97 4.24 -23.24
CA GLU A 29 -2.05 3.23 -24.30
C GLU A 29 -1.71 1.82 -23.80
N HIS A 30 -0.79 1.69 -22.84
CA HIS A 30 -0.28 0.39 -22.38
C HIS A 30 -0.68 0.02 -20.95
N PHE A 31 -0.99 1.01 -20.10
CA PHE A 31 -1.49 0.86 -18.74
C PHE A 31 -3.02 0.94 -18.72
N THR A 32 -3.64 0.02 -19.46
CA THR A 32 -5.09 -0.08 -19.65
C THR A 32 -5.76 -0.83 -18.50
N PHE A 33 -5.53 -0.39 -17.27
CA PHE A 33 -6.32 -0.86 -16.14
C PHE A 33 -7.65 -0.11 -16.12
N THR A 34 -8.74 -0.87 -16.06
CA THR A 34 -10.06 -0.31 -15.79
C THR A 34 -10.14 0.19 -14.34
N ALA A 35 -11.04 1.14 -14.06
CA ALA A 35 -11.31 1.61 -12.71
C ALA A 35 -11.66 0.45 -11.75
N PHE A 36 -12.35 -0.57 -12.26
CA PHE A 36 -12.63 -1.82 -11.55
C PHE A 36 -11.37 -2.61 -11.17
N GLU A 37 -10.39 -2.73 -12.07
CA GLU A 37 -9.16 -3.47 -11.78
C GLU A 37 -8.25 -2.73 -10.81
N ILE A 38 -8.17 -1.39 -10.91
CA ILE A 38 -7.45 -0.57 -9.94
C ILE A 38 -8.12 -0.67 -8.56
N SER A 39 -9.45 -0.56 -8.49
CA SER A 39 -10.22 -0.75 -7.26
C SER A 39 -9.98 -2.14 -6.65
N SER A 40 -10.02 -3.19 -7.49
CA SER A 40 -9.74 -4.56 -7.07
C SER A 40 -8.31 -4.73 -6.53
N ALA A 41 -7.33 -4.08 -7.17
CA ALA A 41 -5.95 -4.09 -6.71
C ALA A 41 -5.79 -3.33 -5.38
N TYR A 42 -6.46 -2.20 -5.20
CA TYR A 42 -6.49 -1.48 -3.92
C TYR A 42 -7.11 -2.31 -2.80
N GLN A 43 -8.28 -2.90 -3.04
CA GLN A 43 -8.96 -3.77 -2.08
C GLN A 43 -8.13 -5.01 -1.73
N GLY A 44 -7.49 -5.62 -2.73
CA GLY A 44 -6.56 -6.73 -2.52
C GLY A 44 -5.37 -6.33 -1.66
N SER A 45 -4.78 -5.17 -1.96
CA SER A 45 -3.65 -4.59 -1.22
C SER A 45 -4.00 -4.23 0.20
N TYR A 46 -5.18 -3.67 0.42
CA TYR A 46 -5.75 -3.42 1.74
C TYR A 46 -5.82 -4.71 2.56
N GLY A 47 -6.38 -5.78 1.99
CA GLY A 47 -6.42 -7.09 2.65
C GLY A 47 -5.03 -7.62 3.02
N TYR A 48 -4.05 -7.52 2.11
CA TYR A 48 -2.67 -7.92 2.40
C TYR A 48 -1.99 -7.04 3.45
N ALA A 49 -2.24 -5.73 3.42
CA ALA A 49 -1.72 -4.78 4.39
C ALA A 49 -2.19 -5.11 5.80
N LEU A 50 -3.50 -5.26 6.01
CA LEU A 50 -4.05 -5.62 7.31
C LEU A 50 -3.51 -6.97 7.81
N ALA A 51 -3.41 -7.95 6.91
CA ALA A 51 -2.85 -9.26 7.25
C ALA A 51 -1.37 -9.19 7.67
N ALA A 52 -0.56 -8.38 6.98
CA ALA A 52 0.86 -8.21 7.28
C ALA A 52 1.08 -7.44 8.57
N ILE A 53 0.36 -6.32 8.78
CA ILE A 53 0.40 -5.54 10.02
C ILE A 53 0.00 -6.43 11.19
N ARG A 54 -1.15 -7.11 11.08
CA ARG A 54 -1.62 -8.04 12.11
C ARG A 54 -0.59 -9.11 12.43
N LEU A 55 0.01 -9.74 11.41
CA LEU A 55 1.04 -10.75 11.60
C LEU A 55 2.25 -10.19 12.37
N GLY A 56 2.73 -9.01 11.99
CA GLY A 56 3.85 -8.35 12.64
C GLY A 56 3.56 -7.88 14.07
N VAL A 57 2.30 -7.56 14.38
CA VAL A 57 1.84 -7.21 15.73
C VAL A 57 1.74 -8.45 16.63
N VAL A 58 1.38 -9.63 16.12
CA VAL A 58 1.20 -10.82 16.98
C VAL A 58 2.42 -11.71 17.07
N ALA A 59 3.35 -11.64 16.10
CA ALA A 59 4.50 -12.54 16.06
C ALA A 59 5.73 -11.85 15.44
N PRO A 60 6.79 -11.56 16.21
CA PRO A 60 8.04 -11.03 15.66
C PRO A 60 8.78 -12.04 14.77
N ALA A 61 8.40 -13.33 14.81
CA ALA A 61 8.93 -14.37 13.92
C ALA A 61 7.81 -15.34 13.45
N PRO A 62 7.70 -15.62 12.14
CA PRO A 62 6.61 -16.44 11.62
C PRO A 62 6.79 -17.93 11.95
N SER A 63 5.78 -18.53 12.58
CA SER A 63 5.70 -19.97 12.84
C SER A 63 5.59 -20.78 11.55
N LEU A 64 5.83 -22.11 11.61
CA LEU A 64 5.70 -23.00 10.43
C LEU A 64 4.31 -22.92 9.78
N VAL A 65 3.25 -22.80 10.57
CA VAL A 65 1.87 -22.64 10.07
C VAL A 65 1.69 -21.30 9.35
N GLN A 66 2.29 -20.23 9.87
CA GLN A 66 2.26 -18.91 9.23
C GLN A 66 3.10 -18.88 7.93
N LYS A 67 4.14 -19.72 7.82
CA LYS A 67 4.92 -19.88 6.58
C LYS A 67 4.14 -20.56 5.44
N VAL A 68 3.12 -21.36 5.77
CA VAL A 68 2.22 -21.96 4.77
C VAL A 68 1.08 -21.01 4.43
N ARG A 69 0.52 -20.32 5.44
CA ARG A 69 -0.64 -19.44 5.27
C ARG A 69 -0.34 -18.12 4.55
N TYR A 70 0.83 -17.53 4.78
CA TYR A 70 1.18 -16.21 4.23
C TYR A 70 2.29 -16.30 3.20
N SER A 71 2.17 -15.53 2.13
CA SER A 71 3.21 -15.42 1.10
C SER A 71 4.53 -14.88 1.67
N LYS A 72 5.65 -15.18 1.01
CA LYS A 72 6.98 -14.72 1.44
C LYS A 72 7.01 -13.21 1.65
N ILE A 73 6.46 -12.45 0.71
CA ILE A 73 6.46 -10.98 0.76
C ILE A 73 5.63 -10.42 1.92
N THR A 74 4.51 -11.05 2.25
CA THR A 74 3.70 -10.68 3.42
C THR A 74 4.49 -10.85 4.71
N ARG A 75 5.27 -11.94 4.82
CA ARG A 75 6.10 -12.21 5.99
C ARG A 75 7.28 -11.25 6.11
N GLU A 76 7.92 -10.91 4.99
CA GLU A 76 9.03 -9.95 4.95
C GLU A 76 8.58 -8.54 5.35
N PHE A 77 7.39 -8.11 4.92
CA PHE A 77 6.78 -6.88 5.40
C PHE A 77 6.49 -6.96 6.92
N ALA A 78 5.84 -8.04 7.36
CA ALA A 78 5.46 -8.23 8.76
C ALA A 78 6.66 -8.20 9.74
N GLN A 79 7.83 -8.67 9.33
CA GLN A 79 9.05 -8.66 10.16
C GLN A 79 9.51 -7.24 10.56
N GLN A 80 9.11 -6.23 9.79
CA GLN A 80 9.50 -4.85 10.01
C GLN A 80 8.60 -4.15 11.02
N ILE A 81 7.34 -4.59 11.15
CA ILE A 81 6.29 -3.97 11.99
C ILE A 81 6.73 -3.82 13.44
N GLU A 82 7.24 -4.89 14.04
CA GLU A 82 7.65 -4.89 15.45
C GLU A 82 8.64 -3.76 15.76
N ARG A 83 9.70 -3.67 14.97
CA ARG A 83 10.83 -2.78 15.25
C ARG A 83 10.61 -1.36 14.76
N GLN A 84 10.00 -1.21 13.58
CA GLN A 84 9.87 0.10 12.93
C GLN A 84 8.62 0.86 13.38
N TYR A 85 7.57 0.15 13.80
CA TYR A 85 6.27 0.77 14.09
C TYR A 85 5.79 0.49 15.51
N LEU A 86 5.67 -0.79 15.90
CA LEU A 86 5.04 -1.15 17.17
C LEU A 86 5.84 -0.69 18.38
N GLN A 87 7.11 -1.06 18.48
CA GLN A 87 7.95 -0.69 19.62
C GLN A 87 8.12 0.83 19.80
N PRO A 88 8.39 1.61 18.72
CA PRO A 88 8.43 3.06 18.82
C PRO A 88 7.08 3.68 19.25
N PHE A 89 5.96 3.21 18.67
CA PHE A 89 4.63 3.71 19.00
C PHE A 89 4.28 3.49 20.47
N VAL A 90 4.50 2.28 21.00
CA VAL A 90 4.12 1.94 22.38
C VAL A 90 4.96 2.70 23.40
N GLN A 91 6.23 2.97 23.09
CA GLN A 91 7.09 3.83 23.90
C GLN A 91 6.61 5.29 23.89
N GLN A 92 6.25 5.81 22.71
CA GLN A 92 5.78 7.20 22.58
C GLN A 92 4.41 7.43 23.24
N GLN A 93 3.50 6.45 23.13
CA GLN A 93 2.13 6.56 23.65
C GLN A 93 1.99 6.09 25.10
N GLY A 94 3.06 5.60 25.72
CA GLY A 94 3.04 5.10 27.10
C GLY A 94 2.11 3.90 27.28
N VAL A 95 2.08 2.98 26.31
CA VAL A 95 1.22 1.78 26.40
C VAL A 95 1.76 0.86 27.50
N GLU A 96 1.01 0.75 28.60
CA GLU A 96 1.42 -0.02 29.79
C GLU A 96 1.33 -1.54 29.58
N ASP A 97 0.28 -2.03 28.92
CA ASP A 97 0.07 -3.45 28.63
C ASP A 97 0.16 -3.74 27.13
N LEU A 98 1.36 -4.12 26.69
CA LEU A 98 1.64 -4.48 25.31
C LEU A 98 0.89 -5.73 24.85
N ALA A 99 0.61 -6.69 25.74
CA ALA A 99 -0.05 -7.93 25.35
C ALA A 99 -1.52 -7.65 25.01
N VAL A 100 -2.21 -6.89 25.86
CA VAL A 100 -3.58 -6.44 25.61
C VAL A 100 -3.65 -5.58 24.35
N PHE A 101 -2.70 -4.66 24.15
CA PHE A 101 -2.68 -3.84 22.95
C PHE A 101 -2.52 -4.67 21.66
N ARG A 102 -1.64 -5.68 21.66
CA ARG A 102 -1.48 -6.60 20.51
C ARG A 102 -2.74 -7.37 20.19
N GLU A 103 -3.44 -7.84 21.22
CA GLU A 103 -4.70 -8.57 21.07
C GLU A 103 -5.78 -7.67 20.44
N GLN A 104 -5.99 -6.48 21.01
CA GLN A 104 -6.96 -5.50 20.50
C GLN A 104 -6.70 -5.12 19.04
N VAL A 105 -5.44 -4.80 18.70
CA VAL A 105 -5.08 -4.48 17.31
C VAL A 105 -5.28 -5.70 16.40
N SER A 106 -4.90 -6.90 16.84
CA SER A 106 -5.06 -8.11 16.04
C SER A 106 -6.51 -8.44 15.74
N GLU A 107 -7.40 -8.28 16.72
CA GLU A 107 -8.83 -8.52 16.56
C GLU A 107 -9.48 -7.49 15.64
N ALA A 108 -9.18 -6.20 15.85
CA ALA A 108 -9.70 -5.14 15.00
C ALA A 108 -9.26 -5.29 13.54
N LEU A 109 -7.97 -5.54 13.29
CA LEU A 109 -7.48 -5.75 11.92
C LEU A 109 -8.09 -6.99 11.26
N LEU A 110 -8.38 -8.05 12.03
CA LEU A 110 -9.09 -9.21 11.52
C LEU A 110 -10.53 -8.87 11.13
N LEU A 111 -11.22 -8.06 11.93
CA LEU A 111 -12.56 -7.58 11.65
C LEU A 111 -12.60 -6.76 10.37
N PHE A 112 -11.74 -5.75 10.23
CA PHE A 112 -11.69 -4.90 9.04
C PHE A 112 -11.26 -5.68 7.79
N SER A 113 -10.41 -6.70 7.92
CA SER A 113 -10.01 -7.54 6.77
C SER A 113 -11.17 -8.32 6.14
N LYS A 114 -12.26 -8.53 6.88
CA LYS A 114 -13.47 -9.20 6.38
C LYS A 114 -14.41 -8.25 5.63
N HIS A 115 -14.21 -6.94 5.76
CA HIS A 115 -15.08 -5.90 5.21
C HIS A 115 -14.34 -5.06 4.16
N LYS A 116 -13.71 -5.73 3.19
CA LYS A 116 -12.96 -5.07 2.12
C LYS A 116 -13.85 -4.67 0.93
N ASP A 117 -15.03 -5.26 0.82
CA ASP A 117 -15.92 -5.09 -0.33
C ASP A 117 -16.65 -3.74 -0.18
N GLY A 118 -16.51 -2.86 -1.18
CA GLY A 118 -17.03 -1.48 -1.15
C GLY A 118 -16.04 -0.42 -0.65
N LEU A 119 -14.87 -0.82 -0.15
CA LEU A 119 -13.78 0.11 0.15
C LEU A 119 -13.02 0.48 -1.13
N LEU A 120 -12.54 1.72 -1.21
CA LEU A 120 -11.63 2.17 -2.27
C LEU A 120 -12.16 1.97 -3.70
N GLU A 121 -13.48 2.13 -3.88
CA GLU A 121 -14.09 2.10 -5.21
C GLU A 121 -13.77 3.38 -5.97
N ILE A 122 -12.93 3.24 -7.00
CA ILE A 122 -12.65 4.28 -7.98
C ILE A 122 -13.66 4.09 -9.10
N GLN A 123 -14.54 5.08 -9.30
CA GLN A 123 -15.55 5.05 -10.36
C GLN A 123 -14.94 5.38 -11.73
N GLU A 124 -14.04 6.37 -11.78
CA GLU A 124 -13.26 6.76 -12.96
C GLU A 124 -11.84 7.11 -12.52
N ILE A 125 -10.84 6.77 -13.34
CA ILE A 125 -9.44 7.11 -13.07
C ILE A 125 -9.12 8.38 -13.87
N SER A 126 -8.85 9.48 -13.19
CA SER A 126 -8.35 10.71 -13.84
C SER A 126 -6.83 10.62 -14.10
N GLU A 127 -6.30 11.52 -14.95
CA GLU A 127 -4.85 11.64 -15.14
C GLU A 127 -4.12 12.02 -13.85
N GLU A 128 -4.77 12.78 -12.96
CA GLU A 128 -4.24 13.14 -11.64
C GLU A 128 -4.21 11.93 -10.70
N ASP A 129 -5.24 11.06 -10.73
CA ASP A 129 -5.25 9.81 -9.97
C ASP A 129 -4.15 8.87 -10.44
N LEU A 130 -3.94 8.80 -11.76
CA LEU A 130 -2.86 8.02 -12.36
C LEU A 130 -1.48 8.58 -11.98
N ALA A 131 -1.32 9.90 -11.93
CA ALA A 131 -0.10 10.55 -11.46
C ALA A 131 0.13 10.32 -9.95
N ALA A 132 -0.92 10.37 -9.12
CA ALA A 132 -0.87 10.10 -7.69
C ALA A 132 -0.51 8.64 -7.38
N LEU A 133 -1.09 7.70 -8.13
CA LEU A 133 -0.75 6.27 -8.12
C LEU A 133 0.74 6.01 -8.41
N ILE A 134 1.33 6.84 -9.26
CA ILE A 134 2.73 6.78 -9.66
C ILE A 134 3.63 7.54 -8.65
N SER A 135 3.12 8.59 -8.02
CA SER A 135 3.90 9.42 -7.09
C SER A 135 3.93 8.84 -5.67
N TYR A 136 5.10 8.83 -5.04
CA TYR A 136 5.34 8.28 -3.69
C TYR A 136 4.74 9.15 -2.55
N GLN A 137 4.28 10.37 -2.84
CA GLN A 137 4.33 11.47 -1.86
C GLN A 137 3.15 11.62 -0.89
N GLN A 138 2.14 10.74 -0.88
CA GLN A 138 0.93 10.98 -0.07
C GLN A 138 0.49 9.79 0.80
N THR A 139 1.42 9.12 1.48
CA THR A 139 1.13 7.96 2.34
C THR A 139 0.32 8.30 3.60
N LEU A 140 0.51 9.50 4.17
CA LEU A 140 -0.29 10.00 5.29
C LEU A 140 -1.74 10.31 4.88
N ALA A 141 -1.93 10.99 3.74
CA ALA A 141 -3.27 11.26 3.20
C ALA A 141 -4.01 9.95 2.85
N MET A 142 -3.29 8.97 2.31
CA MET A 142 -3.84 7.62 2.08
C MET A 142 -4.24 6.95 3.39
N THR A 143 -3.46 7.10 4.46
CA THR A 143 -3.79 6.54 5.77
C THR A 143 -5.06 7.17 6.34
N ASP A 144 -5.20 8.49 6.27
CA ASP A 144 -6.38 9.20 6.75
C ASP A 144 -7.64 8.84 5.96
N LEU A 145 -7.55 8.78 4.62
CA LEU A 145 -8.62 8.31 3.75
C LEU A 145 -9.08 6.90 4.15
N LEU A 146 -8.13 5.97 4.33
CA LEU A 146 -8.45 4.60 4.70
C LEU A 146 -9.10 4.50 6.09
N LEU A 147 -8.67 5.34 7.04
CA LEU A 147 -9.26 5.37 8.37
C LEU A 147 -10.67 5.95 8.38
N GLU A 148 -10.95 6.95 7.54
CA GLU A 148 -12.29 7.46 7.32
C GLU A 148 -13.21 6.36 6.76
N GLN A 149 -12.76 5.63 5.75
CA GLN A 149 -13.54 4.53 5.19
C GLN A 149 -13.70 3.36 6.16
N MET A 150 -12.69 3.04 6.96
CA MET A 150 -12.81 2.05 8.05
C MET A 150 -13.87 2.48 9.07
N SER A 151 -13.90 3.76 9.44
CA SER A 151 -14.87 4.31 10.39
C SER A 151 -16.31 4.27 9.88
N ALA A 152 -16.50 4.23 8.56
CA ALA A 152 -17.82 4.03 7.95
C ALA A 152 -18.33 2.58 8.07
N ILE A 153 -17.43 1.60 8.26
CA ILE A 153 -17.78 0.19 8.48
C ILE A 153 -18.08 -0.05 9.96
N GLU A 154 -17.12 0.30 10.81
CA GLU A 154 -17.18 0.09 12.25
C GLU A 154 -16.30 1.12 12.95
N GLN A 155 -16.67 1.49 14.18
CA GLN A 155 -15.93 2.48 14.96
C GLN A 155 -14.47 2.05 15.09
N VAL A 156 -13.56 2.88 14.57
CA VAL A 156 -12.12 2.68 14.74
C VAL A 156 -11.74 3.27 16.10
N ASP A 157 -11.26 2.42 16.99
CA ASP A 157 -10.68 2.84 18.27
C ASP A 157 -9.57 3.89 18.06
N GLU A 158 -9.52 4.92 18.89
CA GLU A 158 -8.58 6.04 18.71
C GLU A 158 -7.12 5.59 18.78
N ARG A 159 -6.81 4.60 19.64
CA ARG A 159 -5.46 4.07 19.80
C ARG A 159 -5.07 3.21 18.60
N LEU A 160 -6.01 2.43 18.06
CA LEU A 160 -5.84 1.73 16.79
C LEU A 160 -5.61 2.72 15.64
N ALA A 161 -6.41 3.78 15.55
CA ALA A 161 -6.26 4.80 14.53
C ALA A 161 -4.90 5.51 14.64
N ALA A 162 -4.46 5.85 15.85
CA ALA A 162 -3.15 6.44 16.10
C ALA A 162 -2.01 5.50 15.71
N PHE A 163 -2.15 4.19 15.98
CA PHE A 163 -1.17 3.19 15.57
C PHE A 163 -1.09 3.03 14.05
N LEU A 164 -2.24 3.00 13.37
CA LEU A 164 -2.29 2.90 11.92
C LEU A 164 -1.78 4.17 11.22
N ARG A 165 -1.92 5.35 11.84
CA ARG A 165 -1.32 6.63 11.42
C ARG A 165 0.17 6.74 11.68
N TYR A 166 0.69 6.00 12.66
CA TYR A 166 2.08 6.13 13.09
C TYR A 166 3.04 5.93 11.90
N GLU A 167 3.81 6.97 11.56
CA GLU A 167 4.71 7.00 10.41
C GLU A 167 4.05 6.59 9.07
N GLY A 168 2.74 6.80 8.94
CA GLY A 168 1.95 6.42 7.75
C GLY A 168 1.83 4.90 7.54
N LEU A 169 1.91 4.09 8.60
CA LEU A 169 1.93 2.63 8.56
C LEU A 169 0.90 2.03 7.59
N LEU A 170 -0.38 2.39 7.73
CA LEU A 170 -1.45 1.80 6.91
C LEU A 170 -1.30 2.16 5.43
N GLY A 171 -1.10 3.44 5.11
CA GLY A 171 -0.91 3.90 3.74
C GLY A 171 0.33 3.29 3.09
N ASN A 172 1.45 3.23 3.81
CA ASN A 172 2.69 2.59 3.35
C ASN A 172 2.47 1.10 3.04
N ALA A 173 1.77 0.38 3.91
CA ALA A 173 1.48 -1.04 3.70
C ALA A 173 0.58 -1.27 2.49
N VAL A 174 -0.51 -0.48 2.34
CA VAL A 174 -1.41 -0.60 1.19
C VAL A 174 -0.68 -0.31 -0.12
N LEU A 175 0.10 0.78 -0.17
CA LEU A 175 0.87 1.14 -1.37
C LEU A 175 1.93 0.08 -1.72
N PHE A 176 2.60 -0.48 -0.72
CA PHE A 176 3.56 -1.57 -0.92
C PHE A 176 2.90 -2.78 -1.59
N PHE A 177 1.78 -3.28 -1.05
CA PHE A 177 1.11 -4.44 -1.65
C PHE A 177 0.46 -4.11 -2.99
N PHE A 178 0.01 -2.87 -3.19
CA PHE A 178 -0.54 -2.40 -4.45
C PHE A 178 0.50 -2.46 -5.57
N ARG A 179 1.69 -1.93 -5.30
CA ARG A 179 2.83 -2.03 -6.22
C ARG A 179 3.20 -3.48 -6.49
N GLU A 180 3.16 -4.35 -5.49
CA GLU A 180 3.47 -5.77 -5.67
C GLU A 180 2.41 -6.56 -6.45
N LEU A 181 1.15 -6.15 -6.38
CA LEU A 181 0.10 -6.70 -7.24
C LEU A 181 0.31 -6.24 -8.68
N LEU A 182 0.53 -4.95 -8.91
CA LEU A 182 0.80 -4.41 -10.23
C LEU A 182 2.08 -4.99 -10.86
N ARG A 183 3.13 -5.24 -10.06
CA ARG A 183 4.40 -5.82 -10.52
C ARG A 183 4.23 -7.19 -11.17
N LYS A 184 3.19 -7.93 -10.79
CA LYS A 184 2.90 -9.24 -11.35
C LYS A 184 2.03 -9.18 -12.61
N ASP A 185 1.51 -8.00 -12.97
CA ASP A 185 0.67 -7.84 -14.15
C ASP A 185 1.53 -7.71 -15.42
N PRO A 186 1.29 -8.54 -16.45
CA PRO A 186 2.01 -8.47 -17.72
C PRO A 186 1.94 -7.11 -18.41
N ARG A 187 0.86 -6.34 -18.22
CA ARG A 187 0.68 -5.00 -18.80
C ARG A 187 1.69 -4.00 -18.25
N LEU A 188 2.13 -4.17 -17.01
CA LEU A 188 3.16 -3.32 -16.42
C LEU A 188 4.50 -3.49 -17.13
N ALA A 189 4.87 -4.75 -17.42
CA ALA A 189 6.09 -5.05 -18.17
C ALA A 189 6.02 -4.54 -19.62
N ALA A 190 4.84 -4.64 -20.25
CA ALA A 190 4.60 -4.09 -21.59
C ALA A 190 4.71 -2.55 -21.62
N THR A 191 4.09 -1.86 -20.64
CA THR A 191 4.17 -0.40 -20.48
C THR A 191 5.62 0.04 -20.26
N GLN A 192 6.37 -0.66 -19.40
CA GLN A 192 7.77 -0.37 -19.17
C GLN A 192 8.60 -0.52 -20.46
N THR A 193 8.35 -1.58 -21.22
CA THR A 193 9.04 -1.83 -22.50
C THR A 193 8.74 -0.71 -23.49
N ALA A 194 7.48 -0.26 -23.59
CA ALA A 194 7.08 0.83 -24.47
C ALA A 194 7.72 2.17 -24.07
N LEU A 195 7.76 2.50 -22.78
CA LEU A 195 8.41 3.71 -22.27
C LEU A 195 9.93 3.71 -22.53
N GLN A 196 10.60 2.56 -22.38
CA GLN A 196 12.01 2.39 -22.72
C GLN A 196 12.26 2.56 -24.23
N GLN A 197 11.45 1.94 -25.07
CA GLN A 197 11.53 2.10 -26.53
C GLN A 197 11.30 3.54 -26.97
N ALA A 198 10.46 4.28 -26.26
CA ALA A 198 10.21 5.70 -26.51
C ALA A 198 11.31 6.64 -25.97
N LYS A 199 12.37 6.10 -25.34
CA LYS A 199 13.44 6.85 -24.64
C LYS A 199 12.92 7.81 -23.56
N LEU A 200 11.74 7.53 -23.01
CA LEU A 200 11.12 8.30 -21.94
C LEU A 200 11.46 7.73 -20.55
N CYS A 201 12.26 6.68 -20.50
CA CYS A 201 12.86 6.13 -19.29
C CYS A 201 14.37 6.05 -19.53
N ILE A 202 15.15 6.76 -18.72
CA ILE A 202 16.61 6.70 -18.77
C ILE A 202 17.05 5.44 -18.01
N GLU A 203 17.90 4.63 -18.63
CA GLU A 203 18.53 3.47 -17.99
C GLU A 203 19.36 3.91 -16.78
N VAL A 204 19.10 3.29 -15.63
CA VAL A 204 20.09 2.98 -14.58
C VAL A 204 19.77 1.61 -13.98
#